data_AF-A0AA35X682-F1
#
_entry.id   AF-A0AA35X682-F1
#
_cell.length_a   1.000
_cell.length_b   1.000
_cell.length_c   1.000
_cell.angle_alpha   90.00
_cell.angle_beta   90.00
_cell.angle_gamma   90.00
#
_symmetry.space_group_name_H-M   'P 1'
#
loop_
_entity.id
_entity.type
_entity.pdbx_description
1 polymer ?
#
loop_
_entity_poly.entity_id
_entity_poly.type
_entity_poly.pdbx_seq_one_letter_code
_entity_poly.pdbx_strand_id
1 'polypeptide(L)'
;MRALARLHADVGGEGSPEAAEFNREADKTLNALVEKCWDEEAGAFFDLSGVDEKPLKTAGALLDPYPLPSVPASDPKFMPGNPGGFIWRGPSWMNTNYFLSHSLRGHGYPELSEPLVEKSKECIAKSGFREYYNPYTAEGLGARDFGWSTLILDF
;
A
#
# COMPACT_ATOMS: atom_id res chain seq x y z
N MET A 1 3.57 16.48 1.95
CA MET A 1 3.21 17.78 2.56
C MET A 1 3.19 17.74 4.08
N ARG A 2 2.44 16.86 4.76
CA ARG A 2 2.44 16.81 6.24
C ARG A 2 3.80 16.52 6.89
N ALA A 3 4.65 15.69 6.29
CA ALA A 3 6.01 15.47 6.77
C ALA A 3 6.88 16.74 6.70
N LEU A 4 6.74 17.52 5.62
CA LEU A 4 7.44 18.81 5.49
C LEU A 4 6.90 19.83 6.49
N ALA A 5 5.58 19.87 6.71
CA ALA A 5 4.99 20.73 7.73
C ALA A 5 5.59 20.45 9.13
N ARG A 6 5.74 19.17 9.51
CA ARG A 6 6.38 18.77 10.76
C ARG A 6 7.84 19.20 10.81
N LEU A 7 8.60 18.93 9.77
CA LEU A 7 10.01 19.33 9.70
C LEU A 7 10.19 20.85 9.85
N HIS A 8 9.34 21.64 9.19
CA HIS A 8 9.36 23.11 9.31
C HIS A 8 8.95 23.60 10.70
N ALA A 9 7.99 22.93 11.36
CA ALA A 9 7.65 23.25 12.74
C ALA A 9 8.81 22.93 13.70
N ASP A 10 9.47 21.79 13.50
CA ASP A 10 10.59 21.34 14.34
C ASP A 10 11.84 22.23 14.19
N VAL A 11 12.12 22.72 12.98
CA VAL A 11 13.30 23.57 12.70
C VAL A 11 13.00 25.05 12.87
N GLY A 12 11.80 25.51 12.51
CA GLY A 12 11.41 26.93 12.47
C GLY A 12 10.66 27.43 13.70
N GLY A 13 10.28 26.54 14.63
CA GLY A 13 9.50 26.86 15.81
C GLY A 13 7.98 26.86 15.57
N GLU A 14 7.20 26.86 16.66
CA GLU A 14 5.74 26.92 16.61
C GLU A 14 5.27 28.16 15.84
N GLY A 15 4.40 27.96 14.84
CA GLY A 15 3.85 29.04 14.02
C GLY A 15 4.61 29.37 12.74
N SER A 16 5.56 28.53 12.29
CA SER A 16 6.20 28.69 10.97
C SER A 16 5.15 28.87 9.84
N PRO A 17 5.23 29.97 9.06
CA PRO A 17 4.35 30.18 7.92
C PRO A 17 4.43 29.07 6.87
N GLU A 18 5.62 28.50 6.67
CA GLU A 18 5.89 27.39 5.75
C GLU A 18 5.21 26.11 6.24
N ALA A 19 5.29 25.82 7.55
CA ALA A 19 4.57 24.69 8.13
C ALA A 19 3.04 24.82 7.93
N ALA A 20 2.50 26.02 8.11
CA ALA A 20 1.09 26.30 7.87
C ALA A 20 0.71 26.14 6.39
N GLU A 21 1.56 26.57 5.46
CA GLU A 21 1.37 26.38 4.03
C GLU A 21 1.35 24.90 3.64
N PHE A 22 2.32 24.11 4.09
CA PHE A 22 2.35 22.68 3.82
C PHE A 22 1.15 21.94 4.44
N ASN A 23 0.64 22.39 5.58
CA ASN A 23 -0.59 21.85 6.14
C ASN A 23 -1.81 22.18 5.26
N ARG A 24 -1.95 23.42 4.78
CA ARG A 24 -3.05 23.79 3.87
C ARG A 24 -3.04 22.97 2.59
N GLU A 25 -1.88 22.78 1.97
CA GLU A 25 -1.76 21.96 0.76
C GLU A 25 -2.02 20.48 1.02
N ALA A 26 -1.65 19.98 2.21
CA ALA A 26 -2.00 18.63 2.61
C ALA A 26 -3.52 18.44 2.76
N ASP A 27 -4.19 19.40 3.41
CA ASP A 27 -5.64 19.33 3.64
C ASP A 27 -6.42 19.49 2.35
N LYS A 28 -5.98 20.38 1.45
CA LYS A 28 -6.54 20.49 0.10
C LYS A 28 -6.44 19.17 -0.67
N THR A 29 -5.28 18.51 -0.60
CA THR A 29 -5.06 17.21 -1.25
C THR A 29 -5.95 16.11 -0.64
N LEU A 30 -6.04 16.08 0.69
CA LEU A 30 -6.90 15.12 1.41
C LEU A 30 -8.37 15.31 1.03
N ASN A 31 -8.86 16.54 1.03
CA ASN A 31 -10.24 16.85 0.67
C ASN A 31 -10.54 16.44 -0.77
N ALA A 32 -9.64 16.73 -1.71
CA ALA A 32 -9.81 16.30 -3.09
C ALA A 32 -9.83 14.77 -3.23
N LEU A 33 -8.99 14.05 -2.49
CA LEU A 33 -8.98 12.58 -2.50
C LEU A 33 -10.30 12.01 -1.98
N VAL A 34 -10.80 12.51 -0.84
CA VAL A 34 -12.07 12.05 -0.26
C VAL A 34 -13.25 12.44 -1.15
N GLU A 35 -13.29 13.66 -1.66
CA GLU A 35 -14.41 14.15 -2.46
C GLU A 35 -14.50 13.44 -3.82
N LYS A 36 -13.35 13.18 -4.46
CA LYS A 36 -13.32 12.72 -5.86
C LYS A 36 -13.06 11.23 -6.02
N CYS A 37 -12.28 10.63 -5.13
CA CYS A 37 -11.82 9.25 -5.30
C CYS A 37 -12.55 8.26 -4.38
N TRP A 38 -13.17 8.70 -3.28
CA TRP A 38 -13.90 7.80 -2.37
C TRP A 38 -15.26 7.42 -2.95
N ASP A 39 -15.55 6.13 -2.95
CA ASP A 39 -16.86 5.58 -3.27
C ASP A 39 -17.43 4.90 -2.00
N GLU A 40 -18.48 5.51 -1.43
CA GLU A 40 -19.10 5.06 -0.18
C GLU A 40 -19.75 3.67 -0.32
N GLU A 41 -20.33 3.37 -1.48
CA GLU A 41 -21.00 2.09 -1.72
C GLU A 41 -19.97 0.95 -1.80
N ALA A 42 -18.84 1.20 -2.47
CA ALA A 42 -17.75 0.25 -2.57
C ALA A 42 -16.88 0.19 -1.31
N GLY A 43 -16.92 1.24 -0.47
CA GLY A 43 -16.02 1.40 0.67
C GLY A 43 -14.54 1.46 0.26
N ALA A 44 -14.25 2.06 -0.90
CA ALA A 44 -12.93 2.04 -1.51
C ALA A 44 -12.60 3.35 -2.25
N PHE A 45 -11.31 3.60 -2.43
CA PHE A 45 -10.82 4.67 -3.29
C PHE A 45 -10.55 4.15 -4.71
N PHE A 46 -10.92 4.93 -5.72
CA PHE A 46 -10.67 4.65 -7.13
C PHE A 46 -9.89 5.76 -7.82
N ASP A 47 -9.05 5.38 -8.77
CA ASP A 47 -8.34 6.33 -9.63
C ASP A 47 -9.31 7.04 -10.59
N LEU A 48 -8.90 8.23 -11.03
CA LEU A 48 -9.65 9.03 -12.00
C LEU A 48 -8.87 9.10 -13.31
N SER A 49 -9.56 8.88 -14.43
CA SER A 49 -8.96 8.84 -15.77
C SER A 49 -9.24 10.12 -16.56
N GLY A 50 -8.15 10.76 -17.00
CA GLY A 50 -8.19 11.91 -17.89
C GLY A 50 -8.69 13.19 -17.23
N VAL A 51 -8.78 14.26 -18.03
CA VAL A 51 -9.25 15.58 -17.57
C VAL A 51 -10.72 15.60 -17.17
N ASP A 52 -11.49 14.64 -17.67
CA ASP A 52 -12.90 14.45 -17.31
C ASP A 52 -13.08 13.73 -15.96
N GLU A 53 -11.99 13.34 -15.30
CA GLU A 53 -11.98 12.68 -13.99
C GLU A 53 -12.90 11.44 -13.92
N LYS A 54 -12.90 10.60 -14.96
CA LYS A 54 -13.77 9.41 -15.02
C LYS A 54 -13.29 8.33 -14.05
N PRO A 55 -14.11 7.86 -13.09
CA PRO A 55 -13.68 6.84 -12.12
C PRO A 55 -13.30 5.51 -12.79
N LEU A 56 -12.17 4.94 -12.36
CA LEU A 56 -11.68 3.63 -12.76
C LEU A 56 -12.00 2.61 -11.67
N LYS A 57 -13.15 1.96 -11.77
CA LYS A 57 -13.59 0.93 -10.82
C LYS A 57 -12.93 -0.42 -11.14
N THR A 58 -11.76 -0.68 -10.56
CA THR A 58 -11.19 -2.04 -10.49
C THR A 58 -11.74 -2.74 -9.24
N ALA A 59 -12.55 -3.78 -9.45
CA ALA A 59 -13.28 -4.44 -8.38
C ALA A 59 -12.36 -5.33 -7.54
N GLY A 60 -12.50 -5.24 -6.21
CA GLY A 60 -12.27 -6.39 -5.34
C GLY A 60 -11.97 -6.04 -3.89
N ALA A 61 -12.41 -6.93 -3.00
CA ALA A 61 -12.06 -6.91 -1.60
C ALA A 61 -10.63 -7.45 -1.42
N LEU A 62 -9.83 -6.76 -0.60
CA LEU A 62 -8.45 -7.13 -0.27
C LEU A 62 -8.36 -8.31 0.71
N LEU A 63 -9.42 -9.08 0.92
CA LEU A 63 -9.54 -9.96 2.08
C LEU A 63 -8.96 -11.38 1.91
N ASP A 64 -8.50 -11.76 0.72
CA ASP A 64 -7.71 -12.99 0.49
C ASP A 64 -7.05 -12.92 -0.89
N PRO A 65 -5.83 -13.46 -1.12
CA PRO A 65 -4.90 -14.18 -0.22
C PRO A 65 -3.97 -13.30 0.66
N TYR A 66 -3.33 -13.94 1.64
CA TYR A 66 -2.24 -13.37 2.45
C TYR A 66 -0.90 -14.11 2.18
N PRO A 67 0.23 -13.41 1.96
CA PRO A 67 0.39 -11.95 2.00
C PRO A 67 -0.40 -11.23 0.90
N LEU A 68 -0.85 -10.01 1.19
CA LEU A 68 -1.78 -9.30 0.32
C LEU A 68 -1.21 -9.11 -1.10
N PRO A 69 -1.95 -9.52 -2.15
CA PRO A 69 -1.54 -9.31 -3.53
C PRO A 69 -1.67 -7.84 -3.95
N SER A 70 -0.96 -7.44 -5.00
CA SER A 70 -1.04 -6.09 -5.54
C SER A 70 -2.41 -5.71 -6.15
N VAL A 71 -3.24 -6.69 -6.48
CA VAL A 71 -4.64 -6.54 -6.86
C VAL A 71 -5.46 -7.66 -6.23
N PRO A 72 -6.75 -7.46 -5.92
CA PRO A 72 -7.61 -8.49 -5.35
C PRO A 72 -7.59 -9.78 -6.18
N ALA A 73 -7.64 -10.95 -5.53
CA ALA A 73 -7.72 -12.23 -6.26
C ALA A 73 -9.01 -12.38 -7.09
N SER A 74 -10.04 -11.60 -6.77
CA SER A 74 -11.28 -11.52 -7.55
C SER A 74 -11.14 -10.68 -8.83
N ASP A 75 -10.05 -9.91 -9.00
CA ASP A 75 -9.85 -9.09 -10.19
C ASP A 75 -9.67 -10.00 -11.42
N PRO A 76 -10.39 -9.77 -12.55
CA PRO A 76 -10.22 -10.57 -13.77
C PRO A 76 -8.80 -10.57 -14.36
N LYS A 77 -7.97 -9.59 -13.99
CA LYS A 77 -6.57 -9.45 -14.40
C LYS A 77 -5.60 -10.02 -13.38
N PHE A 78 -6.09 -10.64 -12.30
CA PHE A 78 -5.25 -11.25 -11.29
C PHE A 78 -4.41 -12.40 -11.87
N MET A 79 -3.10 -12.34 -11.64
CA MET A 79 -2.07 -13.20 -12.17
C MET A 79 -1.04 -13.45 -11.06
N PRO A 80 -1.18 -14.54 -10.28
CA PRO A 80 -0.22 -14.85 -9.23
C PRO A 80 1.12 -15.23 -9.86
N GLY A 81 2.20 -14.61 -9.39
CA GLY A 81 3.57 -14.90 -9.86
C GLY A 81 4.11 -13.91 -10.88
N ASN A 82 4.29 -14.30 -12.14
CA ASN A 82 4.69 -13.36 -13.21
C ASN A 82 4.50 -13.92 -14.65
N PRO A 83 3.31 -14.42 -15.03
CA PRO A 83 3.13 -14.82 -16.43
C PRO A 83 3.19 -13.56 -17.31
N GLY A 84 4.23 -13.43 -18.14
CA GLY A 84 4.33 -12.36 -19.13
C GLY A 84 4.78 -10.98 -18.62
N GLY A 85 5.38 -10.88 -17.43
CA GLY A 85 5.99 -9.63 -16.95
C GLY A 85 5.08 -8.72 -16.10
N PHE A 86 3.85 -9.14 -15.78
CA PHE A 86 2.88 -8.34 -15.03
C PHE A 86 3.06 -8.45 -13.51
N ILE A 87 4.10 -7.82 -12.99
CA ILE A 87 4.53 -7.94 -11.58
C ILE A 87 3.62 -7.22 -10.55
N TRP A 88 2.69 -6.37 -11.02
CA TRP A 88 1.74 -5.62 -10.18
C TRP A 88 0.28 -6.04 -10.41
N ARG A 89 0.06 -7.26 -10.93
CA ARG A 89 -1.29 -7.80 -11.15
C ARG A 89 -1.58 -9.05 -10.32
N GLY A 90 -1.03 -9.16 -9.12
CA GLY A 90 -1.29 -10.32 -8.26
C GLY A 90 -0.13 -10.69 -7.33
N PRO A 91 1.14 -10.48 -7.68
CA PRO A 91 2.23 -10.73 -6.74
C PRO A 91 2.14 -9.86 -5.50
N SER A 92 2.57 -10.40 -4.37
CA SER A 92 2.62 -9.71 -3.10
C SER A 92 3.97 -9.03 -2.92
N TRP A 93 3.94 -7.80 -2.45
CA TRP A 93 5.11 -6.95 -2.29
C TRP A 93 5.30 -6.60 -0.81
N MET A 94 6.54 -6.70 -0.32
CA MET A 94 6.82 -6.52 1.11
C MET A 94 6.48 -5.09 1.57
N ASN A 95 6.80 -4.09 0.75
CA ASN A 95 6.54 -2.69 1.06
C ASN A 95 5.03 -2.35 1.13
N THR A 96 4.20 -2.92 0.24
CA THR A 96 2.76 -2.65 0.28
C THR A 96 2.14 -3.26 1.53
N ASN A 97 2.57 -4.47 1.88
CA ASN A 97 2.15 -5.12 3.11
C ASN A 97 2.64 -4.40 4.35
N TYR A 98 3.86 -3.88 4.33
CA TYR A 98 4.41 -3.05 5.40
C TYR A 98 3.55 -1.79 5.62
N PHE A 99 3.27 -1.02 4.57
CA PHE A 99 2.45 0.19 4.68
C PHE A 99 1.02 -0.12 5.16
N LEU A 100 0.41 -1.19 4.65
CA LEU A 100 -0.92 -1.60 5.09
C LEU A 100 -0.91 -2.05 6.55
N SER A 101 0.05 -2.88 6.94
CA SER A 101 0.20 -3.37 8.31
C SER A 101 0.39 -2.21 9.30
N HIS A 102 1.26 -1.27 8.97
CA HIS A 102 1.49 -0.08 9.80
C HIS A 102 0.22 0.79 9.90
N SER A 103 -0.51 0.95 8.78
CA SER A 103 -1.76 1.72 8.76
C SER A 103 -2.86 1.05 9.58
N LEU A 104 -3.04 -0.27 9.44
CA LEU A 104 -4.03 -1.05 10.19
C LEU A 104 -3.78 -0.92 11.70
N ARG A 105 -2.54 -1.09 12.16
CA ARG A 105 -2.21 -0.88 13.58
C ARG A 105 -2.45 0.54 14.03
N GLY A 106 -2.01 1.53 13.25
CA GLY A 106 -2.20 2.95 13.56
C GLY A 106 -3.67 3.37 13.67
N HIS A 107 -4.59 2.62 13.04
CA HIS A 107 -6.03 2.86 13.09
C HIS A 107 -6.80 1.89 14.00
N GLY A 108 -6.10 1.05 14.78
CA GLY A 108 -6.74 0.19 15.78
C GLY A 108 -7.25 -1.16 15.27
N TYR A 109 -6.69 -1.69 14.18
CA TYR A 109 -7.02 -3.00 13.59
C TYR A 109 -5.83 -3.98 13.64
N PRO A 110 -5.23 -4.26 14.81
CA PRO A 110 -4.10 -5.19 14.92
C PRO A 110 -4.46 -6.61 14.47
N GLU A 111 -5.71 -7.05 14.65
CA GLU A 111 -6.20 -8.37 14.26
C GLU A 111 -6.17 -8.62 12.74
N LEU A 112 -6.25 -7.55 11.93
CA LEU A 112 -6.07 -7.62 10.48
C LEU A 112 -4.59 -7.52 10.07
N SER A 113 -3.79 -6.84 10.88
CA SER A 113 -2.37 -6.62 10.64
C SER A 113 -1.52 -7.85 10.96
N GLU A 114 -1.76 -8.51 12.09
CA GLU A 114 -0.95 -9.64 12.55
C GLU A 114 -0.86 -10.80 11.54
N PRO A 115 -1.96 -11.29 10.95
CA PRO A 115 -1.89 -12.34 9.92
C PRO A 115 -1.09 -11.92 8.68
N LEU A 116 -1.21 -10.65 8.27
CA LEU A 116 -0.47 -10.10 7.14
C LEU A 116 1.04 -10.11 7.39
N VAL A 117 1.46 -9.79 8.62
CA VAL A 117 2.86 -9.83 9.04
C VAL A 117 3.39 -11.25 9.03
N GLU A 118 2.69 -12.18 9.65
CA GLU A 118 3.14 -13.58 9.74
C GLU A 118 3.26 -14.21 8.36
N LYS A 119 2.31 -13.95 7.46
CA LYS A 119 2.38 -14.42 6.08
C LYS A 119 3.52 -13.78 5.29
N SER A 120 3.84 -12.52 5.57
CA SER A 120 5.00 -11.85 5.00
C SER A 120 6.32 -12.47 5.52
N LYS A 121 6.39 -12.85 6.80
CA LYS A 121 7.55 -13.59 7.37
C LYS A 121 7.71 -14.96 6.73
N GLU A 122 6.61 -15.69 6.50
CA GLU A 122 6.63 -16.98 5.81
C GLU A 122 7.25 -16.88 4.41
N CYS A 123 6.94 -15.83 3.65
CA CYS A 123 7.55 -15.57 2.36
C CYS A 123 9.08 -15.42 2.43
N ILE A 124 9.58 -14.63 3.40
CA ILE A 124 11.02 -14.46 3.60
C ILE A 124 11.67 -15.76 4.07
N ALA A 125 11.05 -16.46 5.02
CA ALA A 125 11.57 -17.72 5.54
C ALA A 125 11.69 -18.78 4.44
N LYS A 126 10.74 -18.81 3.51
CA LYS A 126 10.72 -19.78 2.40
C LYS A 126 11.65 -19.41 1.26
N SER A 127 11.65 -18.14 0.85
CA SER A 127 12.22 -17.74 -0.45
C SER A 127 13.38 -16.73 -0.34
N GLY A 128 13.73 -16.31 0.88
CA GLY A 128 14.71 -15.26 1.15
C GLY A 128 14.21 -13.88 0.71
N PHE A 129 15.13 -12.90 0.67
CA PHE A 129 14.81 -11.53 0.25
C PHE A 129 14.66 -11.42 -1.27
N ARG A 130 13.43 -11.43 -1.74
CA ARG A 130 13.06 -11.33 -3.16
C ARG A 130 12.30 -10.05 -3.46
N GLU A 131 12.12 -9.74 -4.75
CA GLU A 131 11.45 -8.50 -5.16
C GLU A 131 9.95 -8.54 -4.87
N TYR A 132 9.32 -9.67 -5.18
CA TYR A 132 7.91 -9.95 -4.91
C TYR A 132 7.70 -11.45 -4.77
N TYR A 133 6.54 -11.83 -4.24
CA TYR A 133 6.21 -13.21 -3.91
C TYR A 133 4.89 -13.63 -4.55
N ASN A 134 4.78 -14.91 -4.92
CA ASN A 134 3.48 -15.48 -5.25
C ASN A 134 2.62 -15.53 -3.97
N PRO A 135 1.42 -14.92 -3.97
CA PRO A 135 0.61 -14.79 -2.76
C PRO A 135 0.12 -16.13 -2.18
N TYR A 136 0.03 -17.18 -3.00
CA TYR A 136 -0.47 -18.49 -2.54
C TYR A 136 0.65 -19.44 -2.17
N THR A 137 1.75 -19.40 -2.91
CA THR A 137 2.83 -20.38 -2.76
C THR A 137 4.02 -19.83 -1.99
N ALA A 138 4.07 -18.53 -1.72
CA ALA A 138 5.22 -17.84 -1.14
C ALA A 138 6.52 -17.98 -1.96
N GLU A 139 6.43 -18.44 -3.22
CA GLU A 139 7.56 -18.47 -4.15
C GLU A 139 8.05 -17.06 -4.41
N GLY A 140 9.34 -16.80 -4.16
CA GLY A 140 9.94 -15.49 -4.37
C GLY A 140 10.50 -15.33 -5.79
N LEU A 141 10.14 -14.23 -6.43
CA LEU A 141 10.34 -13.92 -7.84
C LEU A 141 11.12 -12.60 -8.00
N GLY A 142 11.48 -12.26 -9.24
CA GLY A 142 12.23 -11.03 -9.53
C GLY A 142 13.66 -11.04 -8.98
N ALA A 143 14.17 -9.87 -8.59
CA ALA A 143 15.50 -9.72 -8.01
C ALA A 143 15.71 -10.55 -6.71
N ARG A 144 16.98 -10.86 -6.41
CA ARG A 144 17.44 -11.44 -5.13
C ARG A 144 18.12 -10.35 -4.31
N ASP A 145 18.21 -10.56 -3.00
CA ASP A 145 18.82 -9.62 -2.04
C ASP A 145 18.19 -8.22 -2.16
N PHE A 146 16.87 -8.20 -2.40
CA PHE A 146 16.15 -6.98 -2.74
C PHE A 146 15.84 -6.16 -1.48
N GLY A 147 16.32 -4.92 -1.45
CA GLY A 147 16.32 -4.08 -0.26
C GLY A 147 14.94 -3.83 0.34
N TRP A 148 13.87 -3.69 -0.45
CA TRP A 148 12.54 -3.42 0.11
C TRP A 148 11.96 -4.61 0.88
N SER A 149 12.48 -5.83 0.65
CA SER A 149 12.10 -6.99 1.44
C SER A 149 12.68 -6.98 2.86
N THR A 150 13.66 -6.12 3.16
CA THR A 150 14.20 -6.00 4.53
C THR A 150 13.27 -5.23 5.47
N LEU A 151 12.22 -4.57 4.96
CA LEU A 151 11.15 -3.97 5.76
C LEU A 151 10.48 -5.00 6.69
N ILE A 152 10.66 -6.30 6.44
CA ILE A 152 10.24 -7.37 7.36
C ILE A 152 10.75 -7.21 8.79
N LEU A 153 11.86 -6.49 8.98
CA LEU A 153 12.47 -6.23 10.28
C LEU A 153 11.78 -5.10 11.06
N ASP A 154 10.91 -4.32 10.42
CA ASP A 154 10.28 -3.10 10.98
C ASP A 154 8.74 -3.23 11.10
N PHE A 155 8.19 -4.44 10.95
CA PHE A 155 6.74 -4.68 11.06
C PHE A 155 6.19 -4.40 12.45
#